data_AF-A0A920LRT4-F1
#
_entry.id   AF-A0A920LRT4-F1
#
_cell.length_a   1.000
_cell.length_b   1.000
_cell.length_c   1.000
_cell.angle_alpha   90.00
_cell.angle_beta   90.00
_cell.angle_gamma   90.00
#
_symmetry.space_group_name_H-M   'P 1'
#
loop_
_entity.id
_entity.type
_entity.pdbx_description
1 polymer ?
#
loop_
_entity_poly.entity_id
_entity_poly.type
_entity_poly.pdbx_seq_one_letter_code
_entity_poly.pdbx_strand_id
1 'polypeptide(L)'
;MFRFFTTRKWLFWSWLGSAAILSSLWVQVQIDVEINEWFGEFYDLIQKALGEPNSITIEEYWSSLFSFMSLAAIYVAISVLVRYFTAHFLFRWRTSMVEWYHSVYHKARKIEGASQRVQEDTIKFTRIMEGLGTSFIEAIMVLVQFVPILLGLSIGIPIFFFGDWEFGLVTGALLWSIGGTIFLIVLGWLLRLVGIEYDLQKKEAAYRKILVIAEDDDAQNVRPKTIEEIFLDVRSIHFLSYLRYLYFNIGRVAYLQANVLSAYIFLAPAIVAGVVTLGVMQQIIRAFGRVEGSMQYLLRAWPTIIELLSVYKRLREFELQISDAYAEIAK
;
A
#
# COMPACT_ATOMS: atom_id res chain seq x y z
N MET A 1 -2.23 22.39 8.34
CA MET A 1 -2.35 20.94 8.12
C MET A 1 -3.29 20.29 9.12
N PHE A 2 -2.97 20.32 10.42
CA PHE A 2 -3.77 19.62 11.45
C PHE A 2 -4.91 20.43 12.08
N ARG A 3 -5.20 21.62 11.54
CA ARG A 3 -6.30 22.47 12.02
C ARG A 3 -7.66 21.77 12.01
N PHE A 4 -7.82 20.75 11.16
CA PHE A 4 -9.00 19.89 11.13
C PHE A 4 -9.29 19.23 12.48
N PHE A 5 -8.26 18.77 13.19
CA PHE A 5 -8.41 18.05 14.46
C PHE A 5 -8.45 18.97 15.68
N THR A 6 -8.06 20.24 15.53
CA THR A 6 -7.92 21.19 16.65
C THR A 6 -8.99 22.29 16.65
N THR A 7 -9.60 22.60 15.50
CA THR A 7 -10.57 23.70 15.39
C THR A 7 -11.96 23.24 15.80
N ARG A 8 -12.62 23.96 16.72
CA ARG A 8 -13.97 23.60 17.25
C ARG A 8 -15.01 23.26 16.17
N LYS A 9 -15.01 24.01 15.06
CA LYS A 9 -15.90 23.78 13.90
C LYS A 9 -15.78 22.35 13.33
N TRP A 10 -14.57 21.80 13.30
CA TRP A 10 -14.24 20.54 12.65
C TRP A 10 -14.03 19.38 13.63
N LEU A 11 -13.82 19.69 14.91
CA LEU A 11 -13.38 18.76 15.95
C LEU A 11 -14.27 17.51 16.04
N PHE A 12 -15.60 17.68 16.13
CA PHE A 12 -16.55 16.57 16.18
C PHE A 12 -16.45 15.67 14.95
N TRP A 13 -16.46 16.27 13.75
CA TRP A 13 -16.35 15.53 12.49
C TRP A 13 -15.01 14.83 12.32
N SER A 14 -13.92 15.46 12.76
CA SER A 14 -12.57 14.91 12.63
C SER A 14 -12.40 13.65 13.48
N TRP A 15 -12.76 13.69 14.76
CA TRP A 15 -12.56 12.57 15.67
C TRP A 15 -13.58 11.46 15.47
N LEU A 16 -14.87 11.79 15.34
CA LEU A 16 -15.88 10.76 15.09
C LEU A 16 -15.76 10.17 13.69
N GLY A 17 -15.36 10.97 12.70
CA GLY A 17 -15.09 10.46 11.36
C GLY A 17 -13.89 9.52 11.34
N SER A 18 -12.80 9.87 12.02
CA SER A 18 -11.67 8.96 12.20
C SER A 18 -12.10 7.68 12.93
N ALA A 19 -12.85 7.78 14.02
CA ALA A 19 -13.35 6.60 14.73
C ALA A 19 -14.25 5.72 13.85
N ALA A 20 -15.16 6.30 13.07
CA ALA A 20 -16.02 5.56 12.15
C ALA A 20 -15.22 4.82 11.08
N ILE A 21 -14.22 5.49 10.47
CA ILE A 21 -13.32 4.86 9.48
C ILE A 21 -12.54 3.72 10.11
N LEU A 22 -11.89 3.93 11.27
CA LEU A 22 -11.10 2.89 11.93
C LEU A 22 -11.95 1.70 12.41
N SER A 23 -13.14 1.96 12.96
CA SER A 23 -14.09 0.89 13.33
C SER A 23 -14.57 0.11 12.11
N SER A 24 -14.72 0.77 10.96
CA SER A 24 -15.10 0.06 9.73
C SER A 24 -13.99 -0.83 9.18
N LEU A 25 -12.71 -0.51 9.44
CA LEU A 25 -11.60 -1.40 9.12
C LEU A 25 -11.67 -2.67 9.97
N TRP A 26 -11.96 -2.52 11.27
CA TRP A 26 -12.15 -3.68 12.14
C TRP A 26 -13.24 -4.61 11.63
N VAL A 27 -14.41 -4.07 11.26
CA VAL A 27 -15.51 -4.87 10.70
C VAL A 27 -15.09 -5.58 9.41
N GLN A 28 -14.36 -4.91 8.52
CA GLN A 28 -13.85 -5.53 7.29
C GLN A 28 -12.88 -6.68 7.59
N VAL A 29 -11.97 -6.51 8.56
CA VAL A 29 -11.06 -7.59 8.98
C VAL A 29 -11.83 -8.76 9.61
N GLN A 30 -12.90 -8.51 10.37
CA GLN A 30 -13.76 -9.58 10.88
C GLN A 30 -14.46 -10.34 9.74
N ILE A 31 -14.97 -9.64 8.72
CA ILE A 31 -15.52 -10.30 7.53
C ILE A 31 -14.44 -11.14 6.83
N ASP A 32 -13.20 -10.68 6.77
CA ASP A 32 -12.09 -11.48 6.21
C ASP A 32 -11.83 -12.77 7.02
N VAL A 33 -12.00 -12.74 8.35
CA VAL A 33 -11.91 -13.93 9.21
C VAL A 33 -13.06 -14.90 8.93
N GLU A 34 -14.29 -14.41 8.87
CA GLU A 34 -15.48 -15.22 8.53
C GLU A 34 -15.36 -15.84 7.13
N ILE A 35 -14.84 -15.08 6.16
CA ILE A 35 -14.55 -15.59 4.82
C ILE A 35 -13.49 -16.70 4.87
N ASN A 36 -12.46 -16.55 5.70
CA ASN A 36 -11.45 -17.59 5.88
C ASN A 36 -12.08 -18.88 6.44
N GLU A 37 -12.90 -18.77 7.48
CA GLU A 37 -13.64 -19.91 8.04
C GLU A 37 -14.51 -20.59 6.99
N TRP A 38 -15.31 -19.81 6.26
CA TRP A 38 -16.17 -20.27 5.16
C TRP A 38 -15.38 -21.03 4.08
N PHE A 39 -14.18 -20.55 3.72
CA PHE A 39 -13.35 -21.27 2.75
C PHE A 39 -12.95 -22.65 3.27
N GLY A 40 -12.71 -22.82 4.56
CA GLY A 40 -12.47 -24.14 5.14
C GLY A 40 -13.65 -25.08 4.95
N GLU A 41 -14.83 -24.67 5.42
CA GLU A 41 -16.06 -25.46 5.32
C GLU A 41 -16.41 -25.80 3.88
N PHE A 42 -16.32 -24.82 2.98
CA PHE A 42 -16.64 -25.01 1.57
C PHE A 42 -15.68 -26.01 0.92
N TYR A 43 -14.38 -25.91 1.18
CA TYR A 43 -13.41 -26.81 0.56
C TYR A 43 -13.45 -28.23 1.15
N ASP A 44 -13.83 -28.39 2.42
CA ASP A 44 -14.14 -29.72 2.97
C ASP A 44 -15.39 -30.33 2.32
N LEU A 45 -16.43 -29.52 2.07
CA LEU A 45 -17.60 -29.94 1.30
C LEU A 45 -17.23 -30.37 -0.12
N ILE A 46 -16.36 -29.61 -0.81
CA ILE A 46 -15.82 -29.98 -2.12
C ILE A 46 -15.02 -31.28 -2.06
N GLN A 47 -14.16 -31.44 -1.06
CA GLN A 47 -13.37 -32.66 -0.88
C GLN A 47 -14.28 -33.88 -0.73
N LYS A 48 -15.35 -33.77 0.06
CA LYS A 48 -16.36 -34.82 0.23
C LYS A 48 -17.04 -35.15 -1.10
N ALA A 49 -17.52 -34.12 -1.80
CA ALA A 49 -18.21 -34.25 -3.09
C ALA A 49 -17.38 -34.95 -4.17
N LEU A 50 -16.07 -34.67 -4.20
CA LEU A 50 -15.14 -35.25 -5.16
C LEU A 50 -14.66 -36.66 -4.76
N GLY A 51 -14.68 -36.97 -3.46
CA GLY A 51 -14.26 -38.27 -2.94
C GLY A 51 -15.26 -39.39 -3.20
N GLU A 52 -16.56 -39.07 -3.13
CA GLU A 52 -17.64 -40.04 -3.33
C GLU A 52 -18.82 -39.41 -4.09
N PRO A 53 -19.29 -40.01 -5.20
CA PRO A 53 -20.45 -39.51 -5.94
C PRO A 53 -21.71 -39.44 -5.08
N ASN A 54 -22.47 -38.34 -5.19
CA ASN A 54 -23.71 -38.07 -4.43
C ASN A 54 -23.54 -38.03 -2.89
N SER A 55 -22.32 -37.79 -2.41
CA SER A 55 -22.02 -37.63 -0.97
C SER A 55 -22.50 -36.29 -0.38
N ILE A 56 -22.87 -35.34 -1.24
CA ILE A 56 -23.50 -34.07 -0.91
C ILE A 56 -24.72 -33.85 -1.81
N THR A 57 -25.66 -33.03 -1.34
CA THR A 57 -26.80 -32.62 -2.16
C THR A 57 -26.49 -31.35 -2.94
N ILE A 58 -27.25 -31.13 -4.03
CA ILE A 58 -27.13 -29.87 -4.79
C ILE A 58 -27.58 -28.67 -3.95
N GLU A 59 -28.54 -28.89 -3.04
CA GLU A 59 -29.02 -27.88 -2.09
C GLU A 59 -27.92 -27.47 -1.09
N GLU A 60 -27.15 -28.43 -0.56
CA GLU A 60 -26.01 -28.14 0.33
C GLU A 60 -24.96 -27.27 -0.39
N TYR A 61 -24.63 -27.63 -1.64
CA TYR A 61 -23.69 -26.86 -2.45
C TYR A 61 -24.15 -25.43 -2.70
N TRP A 62 -25.41 -25.23 -3.14
CA TRP A 62 -25.96 -23.90 -3.35
C TRP A 62 -26.09 -23.09 -2.06
N SER A 63 -26.48 -23.73 -0.95
CA SER A 63 -26.55 -23.10 0.37
C SER A 63 -25.21 -22.51 0.77
N SER A 64 -24.12 -23.27 0.59
CA SER A 64 -22.76 -22.78 0.85
C SER A 64 -22.39 -21.60 -0.04
N LEU A 65 -22.73 -21.61 -1.33
CA LEU A 65 -22.47 -20.47 -2.22
C LEU A 65 -23.29 -19.23 -1.85
N PHE A 66 -24.56 -19.42 -1.45
CA PHE A 66 -25.41 -18.30 -1.00
C PHE A 66 -24.91 -17.69 0.31
N SER A 67 -24.38 -18.49 1.24
CA SER A 67 -23.78 -17.95 2.47
C SER A 67 -22.56 -17.09 2.15
N PHE A 68 -21.70 -17.49 1.21
CA PHE A 68 -20.61 -16.62 0.73
C PHE A 68 -21.11 -15.33 0.09
N MET A 69 -22.12 -15.42 -0.78
CA MET A 69 -22.70 -14.23 -1.42
C MET A 69 -23.26 -13.24 -0.38
N SER A 70 -23.82 -13.74 0.73
CA SER A 70 -24.31 -12.89 1.81
C SER A 70 -23.17 -12.14 2.51
N LEU A 71 -22.06 -12.80 2.82
CA LEU A 71 -20.85 -12.17 3.39
C LEU A 71 -20.28 -11.14 2.42
N ALA A 72 -20.15 -11.51 1.14
CA ALA A 72 -19.64 -10.63 0.10
C ALA A 72 -20.53 -9.40 -0.09
N ALA A 73 -21.86 -9.55 -0.05
CA ALA A 73 -22.80 -8.44 -0.16
C ALA A 73 -22.67 -7.46 1.02
N ILE A 74 -22.53 -7.97 2.25
CA ILE A 74 -22.29 -7.15 3.45
C ILE A 74 -20.97 -6.38 3.31
N TYR A 75 -19.90 -7.07 2.90
CA TYR A 75 -18.60 -6.45 2.65
C TYR A 75 -18.69 -5.32 1.62
N VAL A 76 -19.33 -5.58 0.47
CA VAL A 76 -19.50 -4.58 -0.60
C VAL A 76 -20.29 -3.37 -0.09
N ALA A 77 -21.40 -3.59 0.62
CA ALA A 77 -22.22 -2.51 1.17
C ALA A 77 -21.41 -1.62 2.13
N ILE A 78 -20.68 -2.24 3.06
CA ILE A 78 -19.82 -1.51 4.00
C ILE A 78 -18.71 -0.76 3.26
N SER A 79 -17.99 -1.44 2.36
CA SER A 79 -16.86 -0.87 1.62
C SER A 79 -17.28 0.36 0.80
N VAL A 80 -18.43 0.30 0.11
CA VAL A 80 -18.96 1.42 -0.67
C VAL A 80 -19.35 2.60 0.22
N LEU A 81 -20.04 2.34 1.34
CA LEU A 81 -20.45 3.38 2.30
C LEU A 81 -19.23 4.05 2.95
N VAL A 82 -18.25 3.27 3.39
CA VAL A 82 -17.01 3.76 3.99
C VAL A 82 -16.22 4.57 2.97
N ARG A 83 -16.07 4.08 1.73
CA ARG A 83 -15.35 4.81 0.68
C ARG A 83 -15.99 6.16 0.37
N TYR A 84 -17.32 6.20 0.28
CA TYR A 84 -18.06 7.45 0.13
C TYR A 84 -17.84 8.39 1.33
N PHE A 85 -17.94 7.86 2.55
CA PHE A 85 -17.71 8.62 3.79
C PHE A 85 -16.30 9.19 3.86
N THR A 86 -15.27 8.37 3.61
CA THR A 86 -13.86 8.76 3.59
C THR A 86 -13.58 9.86 2.57
N ALA A 87 -14.18 9.79 1.37
CA ALA A 87 -14.05 10.87 0.38
C ALA A 87 -14.56 12.23 0.91
N HIS A 88 -15.70 12.23 1.61
CA HIS A 88 -16.25 13.44 2.22
C HIS A 88 -15.42 13.91 3.42
N PHE A 89 -14.92 12.97 4.22
CA PHE A 89 -14.02 13.24 5.34
C PHE A 89 -12.75 13.94 4.87
N LEU A 90 -12.09 13.40 3.84
CA LEU A 90 -10.87 13.98 3.26
C LEU A 90 -11.12 15.36 2.65
N PHE A 91 -12.26 15.53 1.97
CA PHE A 91 -12.63 16.83 1.45
C PHE A 91 -12.81 17.86 2.57
N ARG A 92 -13.49 17.53 3.68
CA ARG A 92 -13.65 18.42 4.84
C ARG A 92 -12.33 18.73 5.52
N TRP A 93 -11.44 17.74 5.63
CA TRP A 93 -10.08 17.99 6.11
C TRP A 93 -9.37 19.00 5.21
N ARG A 94 -9.41 18.80 3.89
CA ARG A 94 -8.86 19.77 2.94
C ARG A 94 -9.51 21.15 3.09
N THR A 95 -10.83 21.24 3.21
CA THR A 95 -11.55 22.50 3.42
C THR A 95 -11.02 23.24 4.64
N SER A 96 -10.80 22.56 5.76
CA SER A 96 -10.26 23.21 6.97
C SER A 96 -8.87 23.82 6.77
N MET A 97 -8.05 23.23 5.91
CA MET A 97 -6.72 23.77 5.57
C MET A 97 -6.86 24.97 4.64
N VAL A 98 -7.68 24.83 3.59
CA VAL A 98 -7.90 25.87 2.57
C VAL A 98 -8.58 27.11 3.17
N GLU A 99 -9.55 26.94 4.07
CA GLU A 99 -10.19 28.06 4.78
C GLU A 99 -9.17 28.94 5.53
N TRP A 100 -8.21 28.31 6.19
CA TRP A 100 -7.14 29.05 6.84
C TRP A 100 -6.16 29.65 5.82
N TYR A 101 -5.75 28.91 4.80
CA TYR A 101 -4.85 29.44 3.77
C TYR A 101 -5.46 30.66 3.06
N HIS A 102 -6.77 30.66 2.79
CA HIS A 102 -7.47 31.80 2.21
C HIS A 102 -7.44 33.04 3.11
N SER A 103 -7.62 32.89 4.43
CA SER A 103 -7.60 34.03 5.35
C SER A 103 -6.22 34.71 5.44
N VAL A 104 -5.15 33.97 5.16
CA VAL A 104 -3.76 34.47 5.15
C VAL A 104 -3.19 34.64 3.73
N TYR A 105 -4.00 34.44 2.69
CA TYR A 105 -3.50 34.30 1.31
C TYR A 105 -2.87 35.57 0.75
N HIS A 106 -3.35 36.75 1.16
CA HIS A 106 -2.78 38.03 0.77
C HIS A 106 -1.28 38.15 1.10
N LYS A 107 -0.82 37.44 2.14
CA LYS A 107 0.59 37.29 2.51
C LYS A 107 1.20 36.07 1.84
N ALA A 108 0.52 34.93 1.95
CA ALA A 108 1.02 33.65 1.47
C ALA A 108 1.35 33.68 -0.04
N ARG A 109 0.61 34.44 -0.84
CA ARG A 109 0.85 34.62 -2.29
C ARG A 109 2.22 35.20 -2.65
N LYS A 110 2.93 35.81 -1.70
CA LYS A 110 4.31 36.30 -1.90
C LYS A 110 5.36 35.19 -1.79
N ILE A 111 4.97 34.04 -1.23
CA ILE A 111 5.83 32.85 -1.13
C ILE A 111 5.78 32.11 -2.47
N GLU A 112 6.95 31.73 -2.98
CA GLU A 112 7.06 30.99 -4.23
C GLU A 112 6.26 29.67 -4.15
N GLY A 113 5.46 29.39 -5.20
CA GLY A 113 4.66 28.18 -5.28
C GLY A 113 3.45 28.13 -4.33
N ALA A 114 3.04 29.25 -3.72
CA ALA A 114 1.92 29.28 -2.77
C ALA A 114 0.61 28.68 -3.33
N SER A 115 0.26 28.96 -4.59
CA SER A 115 -0.91 28.38 -5.25
C SER A 115 -0.81 26.85 -5.34
N GLN A 116 0.37 26.32 -5.70
CA GLN A 116 0.64 24.89 -5.74
C GLN A 116 0.52 24.25 -4.35
N ARG A 117 1.08 24.90 -3.30
CA ARG A 117 0.97 24.40 -1.92
C ARG A 117 -0.48 24.27 -1.49
N VAL A 118 -1.27 25.33 -1.71
CA VAL A 118 -2.68 25.37 -1.31
C VAL A 118 -3.53 24.38 -2.11
N GLN A 119 -3.28 24.23 -3.41
CA GLN A 119 -4.10 23.38 -4.27
C GLN A 119 -3.65 21.92 -4.29
N GLU A 120 -2.40 21.63 -4.69
CA GLU A 120 -1.91 20.28 -4.93
C GLU A 120 -1.44 19.60 -3.64
N ASP A 121 -0.57 20.26 -2.87
CA ASP A 121 0.06 19.62 -1.71
C ASP A 121 -0.97 19.32 -0.61
N THR A 122 -2.01 20.16 -0.43
CA THR A 122 -3.10 19.85 0.53
C THR A 122 -3.87 18.59 0.16
N ILE A 123 -4.14 18.37 -1.12
CA ILE A 123 -4.83 17.16 -1.60
C ILE A 123 -3.93 15.95 -1.33
N LYS A 124 -2.69 16.00 -1.82
CA LYS A 124 -1.70 14.92 -1.65
C LYS A 124 -1.54 14.56 -0.19
N PHE A 125 -1.36 15.56 0.68
CA PHE A 125 -1.21 15.37 2.12
C PHE A 125 -2.37 14.58 2.71
N THR A 126 -3.62 15.01 2.50
CA THR A 126 -4.79 14.31 3.07
C THR A 126 -4.93 12.88 2.57
N ARG A 127 -4.78 12.66 1.26
CA ARG A 127 -4.94 11.34 0.64
C ARG A 127 -3.86 10.36 1.08
N ILE A 128 -2.61 10.81 1.10
CA ILE A 128 -1.49 9.97 1.50
C ILE A 128 -1.59 9.67 3.01
N MET A 129 -1.90 10.67 3.84
CA MET A 129 -2.01 10.48 5.28
C MET A 129 -3.15 9.52 5.65
N GLU A 130 -4.31 9.63 5.00
CA GLU A 130 -5.41 8.69 5.19
C GLU A 130 -5.04 7.30 4.68
N GLY A 131 -4.60 7.15 3.44
CA GLY A 131 -4.29 5.85 2.86
C GLY A 131 -3.19 5.11 3.63
N LEU A 132 -2.11 5.79 4.04
CA LEU A 132 -1.08 5.19 4.89
C LEU A 132 -1.62 4.85 6.28
N GLY A 133 -2.38 5.76 6.90
CA GLY A 133 -2.94 5.54 8.23
C GLY A 133 -3.90 4.35 8.28
N THR A 134 -4.85 4.27 7.35
CA THR A 134 -5.84 3.20 7.30
C THR A 134 -5.19 1.85 7.00
N SER A 135 -4.31 1.79 5.99
CA SER A 135 -3.59 0.55 5.65
C SER A 135 -2.64 0.06 6.74
N PHE A 136 -1.99 0.97 7.50
CA PHE A 136 -1.15 0.57 8.63
C PHE A 136 -1.98 -0.05 9.76
N ILE A 137 -3.09 0.59 10.13
CA ILE A 137 -3.97 0.08 11.18
C ILE A 137 -4.63 -1.23 10.75
N GLU A 138 -5.06 -1.34 9.49
CA GLU A 138 -5.56 -2.58 8.91
C GLU A 138 -4.53 -3.70 9.00
N ALA A 139 -3.27 -3.46 8.60
CA ALA A 139 -2.20 -4.46 8.70
C ALA A 139 -2.00 -4.95 10.15
N ILE A 140 -2.07 -4.07 11.15
CA ILE A 140 -2.01 -4.45 12.56
C ILE A 140 -3.23 -5.30 12.95
N MET A 141 -4.44 -4.88 12.60
CA MET A 141 -5.68 -5.62 12.90
C MET A 141 -5.67 -7.01 12.28
N VAL A 142 -5.19 -7.14 11.04
CA VAL A 142 -5.01 -8.42 10.35
C VAL A 142 -4.02 -9.30 11.09
N LEU A 143 -2.88 -8.77 11.53
CA LEU A 143 -1.93 -9.57 12.33
C LEU A 143 -2.56 -10.03 13.66
N VAL A 144 -3.30 -9.16 14.34
CA VAL A 144 -3.99 -9.50 15.60
C VAL A 144 -5.01 -10.62 15.41
N GLN A 145 -5.70 -10.68 14.27
CA GLN A 145 -6.71 -11.71 14.00
C GLN A 145 -6.10 -12.99 13.40
N PHE A 146 -5.24 -12.87 12.40
CA PHE A 146 -4.77 -14.00 11.62
C PHE A 146 -3.56 -14.71 12.22
N VAL A 147 -2.74 -14.06 13.07
CA VAL A 147 -1.66 -14.77 13.77
C VAL A 147 -2.23 -15.84 14.72
N PRO A 148 -3.19 -15.54 15.61
CA PRO A 148 -3.83 -16.57 16.44
C PRO A 148 -4.50 -17.68 15.63
N ILE A 149 -5.22 -17.34 14.56
CA ILE A 149 -5.85 -18.33 13.67
C ILE A 149 -4.78 -19.24 13.06
N LEU A 150 -3.70 -18.67 12.55
CA LEU A 150 -2.62 -19.45 11.94
C LEU A 150 -1.91 -20.34 12.96
N LEU A 151 -1.72 -19.88 14.20
CA LEU A 151 -1.18 -20.71 15.28
C LEU A 151 -2.11 -21.87 15.62
N GLY A 152 -3.41 -21.60 15.79
CA GLY A 152 -4.42 -22.63 16.09
C GLY A 152 -4.49 -23.71 15.00
N LEU A 153 -4.45 -23.29 13.73
CA LEU A 153 -4.40 -24.20 12.59
C LEU A 153 -3.07 -24.95 12.46
N SER A 154 -1.98 -24.46 13.05
CA SER A 154 -0.67 -25.13 13.00
C SER A 154 -0.53 -26.29 13.99
N ILE A 155 -1.41 -26.40 14.99
CA ILE A 155 -1.27 -27.36 16.08
C ILE A 155 -1.37 -28.79 15.53
N GLY A 156 -0.33 -29.59 15.77
CA GLY A 156 -0.30 -31.00 15.36
C GLY A 156 -0.07 -31.24 13.86
N ILE A 157 0.33 -30.21 13.12
CA ILE A 157 0.65 -30.30 11.70
C ILE A 157 2.18 -30.24 11.50
N PRO A 158 2.79 -31.19 10.78
CA PRO A 158 4.22 -31.15 10.49
C PRO A 158 4.54 -30.10 9.43
N ILE A 159 5.32 -29.09 9.81
CA ILE A 159 5.69 -27.96 8.95
C ILE A 159 7.12 -28.14 8.43
N PHE A 160 7.34 -27.91 7.14
CA PHE A 160 8.66 -28.01 6.52
C PHE A 160 9.67 -27.10 7.24
N PHE A 161 10.89 -27.63 7.47
CA PHE A 161 11.95 -27.07 8.33
C PHE A 161 11.67 -26.98 9.85
N PHE A 162 10.40 -26.94 10.28
CA PHE A 162 10.04 -26.66 11.67
C PHE A 162 9.46 -27.86 12.45
N GLY A 163 9.10 -28.95 11.77
CA GLY A 163 8.42 -30.09 12.41
C GLY A 163 7.07 -29.68 12.98
N ASP A 164 6.71 -30.26 14.13
CA ASP A 164 5.40 -30.04 14.78
C ASP A 164 5.38 -28.79 15.68
N TRP A 165 6.31 -27.85 15.47
CA TRP A 165 6.39 -26.63 16.25
C TRP A 165 5.23 -25.69 15.91
N GLU A 166 4.40 -25.34 16.91
CA GLU A 166 3.17 -24.56 16.75
C GLU A 166 3.38 -23.17 16.09
N PHE A 167 4.57 -22.59 16.21
CA PHE A 167 4.91 -21.30 15.58
C PHE A 167 5.52 -21.45 14.18
N GLY A 168 5.61 -22.66 13.62
CA GLY A 168 6.31 -22.93 12.37
C GLY A 168 5.74 -22.15 11.18
N LEU A 169 4.41 -22.06 11.04
CA LEU A 169 3.79 -21.33 9.92
C LEU A 169 3.94 -19.81 10.07
N VAL A 170 3.77 -19.28 11.29
CA VAL A 170 3.99 -17.84 11.57
C VAL A 170 5.44 -17.45 11.32
N THR A 171 6.38 -18.29 11.77
CA THR A 171 7.82 -18.09 11.54
C THR A 171 8.17 -18.21 10.07
N GLY A 172 7.58 -19.17 9.36
CA GLY A 172 7.71 -19.31 7.91
C GLY A 172 7.22 -18.08 7.15
N ALA A 173 6.05 -17.53 7.54
CA ALA A 173 5.51 -16.31 6.96
C ALA A 173 6.45 -15.11 7.19
N LEU A 174 7.01 -14.98 8.39
CA LEU A 174 7.97 -13.93 8.73
C LEU A 174 9.26 -14.05 7.92
N LEU A 175 9.86 -15.23 7.87
CA LEU A 175 11.10 -15.48 7.12
C LEU A 175 10.91 -15.26 5.63
N TRP A 176 9.80 -15.72 5.06
CA TRP A 176 9.49 -15.51 3.65
C TRP A 176 9.25 -14.04 3.33
N SER A 177 8.53 -13.34 4.22
CA SER A 177 8.25 -11.91 4.12
C SER A 177 9.53 -11.06 4.13
N ILE A 178 10.39 -11.28 5.12
CA ILE A 178 11.66 -10.57 5.28
C ILE A 178 12.64 -10.98 4.16
N GLY A 179 12.76 -12.27 3.89
CA GLY A 179 13.67 -12.81 2.88
C GLY A 179 13.37 -12.28 1.49
N GLY A 180 12.09 -12.26 1.10
CA GLY A 180 11.64 -11.67 -0.15
C GLY A 180 11.94 -10.18 -0.29
N THR A 181 11.79 -9.44 0.81
CA THR A 181 12.13 -8.03 0.85
C THR A 181 13.63 -7.80 0.67
N ILE A 182 14.45 -8.50 1.44
CA ILE A 182 15.91 -8.40 1.34
C ILE A 182 16.35 -8.77 -0.08
N PHE A 183 15.76 -9.81 -0.66
CA PHE A 183 16.01 -10.20 -2.05
C PHE A 183 15.73 -9.05 -3.03
N LEU A 184 14.59 -8.37 -2.94
CA LEU A 184 14.26 -7.25 -3.83
C LEU A 184 15.19 -6.04 -3.61
N ILE A 185 15.57 -5.74 -2.37
CA ILE A 185 16.51 -4.66 -2.05
C ILE A 185 17.89 -4.95 -2.67
N VAL A 186 18.40 -6.16 -2.46
CA VAL A 186 19.69 -6.59 -3.01
C VAL A 186 19.67 -6.57 -4.53
N LEU A 187 18.58 -7.05 -5.15
CA LEU A 187 18.42 -7.03 -6.61
C LEU A 187 18.41 -5.59 -7.15
N GLY A 188 17.67 -4.67 -6.51
CA GLY A 188 17.63 -3.26 -6.90
C GLY A 188 18.98 -2.55 -6.72
N TRP A 189 19.73 -2.90 -5.68
CA TRP A 189 21.08 -2.40 -5.44
C TRP A 189 22.08 -2.93 -6.50
N LEU A 190 22.05 -4.23 -6.79
CA LEU A 190 22.92 -4.88 -7.78
C LEU A 190 22.72 -4.32 -9.19
N LEU A 191 21.46 -4.05 -9.56
CA LEU A 191 21.09 -3.40 -10.82
C LEU A 191 21.32 -1.89 -10.82
N ARG A 192 21.78 -1.31 -9.69
CA ARG A 192 22.02 0.13 -9.51
C ARG A 192 20.83 0.98 -9.93
N LEU A 193 19.62 0.62 -9.47
CA LEU A 193 18.39 1.31 -9.86
C LEU A 193 18.33 2.76 -9.35
N VAL A 194 18.81 3.02 -8.13
CA VAL A 194 18.89 4.39 -7.61
C VAL A 194 19.86 5.23 -8.45
N GLY A 195 21.00 4.65 -8.87
CA GLY A 195 21.98 5.34 -9.71
C GLY A 195 21.42 5.68 -11.09
N ILE A 196 20.70 4.75 -11.74
CA ILE A 196 20.13 5.02 -13.06
C ILE A 196 19.07 6.11 -13.02
N GLU A 197 18.24 6.13 -11.96
CA GLU A 197 17.21 7.15 -11.79
C GLU A 197 17.82 8.55 -11.61
N TYR A 198 18.90 8.64 -10.82
CA TYR A 198 19.64 9.89 -10.65
C TYR A 198 20.26 10.39 -11.97
N ASP A 199 20.92 9.50 -12.72
CA ASP A 199 21.51 9.85 -14.01
C ASP A 199 20.44 10.29 -15.04
N LEU A 200 19.27 9.64 -15.02
CA LEU A 200 18.13 10.00 -15.84
C LEU A 200 17.61 11.39 -15.51
N GLN A 201 17.38 11.71 -14.22
CA GLN A 201 16.97 13.05 -13.79
C GLN A 201 17.99 14.13 -14.18
N LYS A 202 19.29 13.82 -14.07
CA LYS A 202 20.35 14.76 -14.47
C LYS A 202 20.33 15.04 -15.98
N LYS A 203 20.15 14.02 -16.82
CA LYS A 203 20.07 14.17 -18.28
C LYS A 203 18.78 14.89 -18.72
N GLU A 204 17.64 14.57 -18.12
CA GLU A 204 16.35 15.25 -18.35
C GLU A 204 16.41 16.73 -17.95
N ALA A 205 17.03 17.05 -16.81
CA ALA A 205 17.20 18.43 -16.37
C ALA A 205 18.12 19.22 -17.32
N ALA A 206 19.20 18.61 -17.82
CA ALA A 206 20.08 19.23 -18.80
C ALA A 206 19.35 19.51 -20.13
N TYR A 207 18.52 18.57 -20.59
CA TYR A 207 17.68 18.76 -21.77
C TYR A 207 16.67 19.89 -21.59
N ARG A 208 15.93 19.89 -20.46
CA ARG A 208 14.98 20.96 -20.12
C ARG A 208 15.65 22.33 -20.10
N LYS A 209 16.83 22.45 -19.50
CA LYS A 209 17.58 23.71 -19.46
C LYS A 209 17.87 24.26 -20.86
N ILE A 210 18.19 23.38 -21.81
CA ILE A 210 18.57 23.80 -23.16
C ILE A 210 17.33 24.15 -24.00
N LEU A 211 16.19 23.52 -23.76
CA LEU A 211 14.92 23.95 -24.33
C LEU A 211 14.53 25.36 -23.88
N VAL A 212 14.65 25.66 -22.57
CA VAL A 212 14.36 27.01 -22.05
C VAL A 212 15.27 28.06 -22.69
N ILE A 213 16.58 27.79 -22.79
CA ILE A 213 17.52 28.68 -23.50
C ILE A 213 17.12 28.82 -24.98
N ALA A 214 16.55 27.78 -25.58
CA ALA A 214 16.10 27.81 -26.97
C ALA A 214 14.81 28.59 -27.20
N GLU A 215 13.98 28.76 -26.17
CA GLU A 215 12.77 29.59 -26.21
C GLU A 215 13.12 31.08 -26.12
N ASP A 216 14.17 31.44 -25.38
CA ASP A 216 14.56 32.84 -25.12
C ASP A 216 15.48 33.46 -26.20
N ASP A 217 16.23 32.66 -26.97
CA ASP A 217 17.22 33.15 -27.95
C ASP A 217 16.77 32.99 -29.42
N ASP A 218 16.67 34.12 -30.12
CA ASP A 218 16.60 34.19 -31.59
C ASP A 218 17.99 33.84 -32.17
N ALA A 219 18.22 32.55 -32.38
CA ALA A 219 19.22 31.92 -33.25
C ALA A 219 20.74 32.19 -33.08
N GLN A 220 21.24 33.02 -32.16
CA GLN A 220 22.66 33.47 -32.20
C GLN A 220 23.63 32.94 -31.13
N ASN A 221 23.21 32.22 -30.09
CA ASN A 221 24.16 31.67 -29.12
C ASN A 221 24.71 30.29 -29.52
N VAL A 222 26.05 30.15 -29.53
CA VAL A 222 26.77 28.89 -29.75
C VAL A 222 26.42 27.93 -28.62
N ARG A 223 25.53 26.97 -28.90
CA ARG A 223 25.19 25.90 -27.97
C ARG A 223 26.31 24.84 -28.03
N PRO A 224 26.83 24.36 -26.88
CA PRO A 224 27.88 23.34 -26.87
C PRO A 224 27.44 21.97 -27.41
N LYS A 225 26.12 21.73 -27.52
CA LYS A 225 25.50 20.59 -28.20
C LYS A 225 24.19 21.05 -28.86
N THR A 226 23.78 20.40 -29.95
CA THR A 226 22.45 20.61 -30.56
C THR A 226 21.35 19.99 -29.71
N ILE A 227 20.10 20.44 -29.86
CA ILE A 227 18.94 19.88 -29.13
C ILE A 227 18.85 18.36 -29.37
N GLU A 228 19.08 17.94 -30.61
CA GLU A 228 19.08 16.54 -31.03
C GLU A 228 20.17 15.73 -30.32
N GLU A 229 21.40 16.26 -30.21
CA GLU A 229 22.51 15.59 -29.52
C GLU A 229 22.23 15.39 -28.02
N ILE A 230 21.57 16.35 -27.37
CA ILE A 230 21.21 16.23 -25.94
C ILE A 230 20.04 15.26 -25.78
N PHE A 231 19.09 15.27 -26.71
CA PHE A 231 18.00 14.30 -26.71
C PHE A 231 18.52 12.87 -26.93
N LEU A 232 19.59 12.67 -27.71
CA LEU A 232 20.26 11.37 -27.82
C LEU A 232 20.84 10.89 -26.48
N ASP A 233 21.44 11.79 -25.69
CA ASP A 233 21.92 11.47 -24.34
C ASP A 233 20.74 11.01 -23.45
N VAL A 234 19.61 11.74 -23.47
CA VAL A 234 18.38 11.38 -22.75
C VAL A 234 17.86 10.01 -23.21
N ARG A 235 17.78 9.79 -24.53
CA ARG A 235 17.31 8.53 -25.10
C ARG A 235 18.19 7.35 -24.66
N SER A 236 19.51 7.53 -24.66
CA SER A 236 20.47 6.48 -24.28
C SER A 236 20.29 6.04 -22.82
N ILE A 237 20.08 6.97 -21.90
CA ILE A 237 19.90 6.67 -20.48
C ILE A 237 18.54 5.99 -20.22
N HIS A 238 17.49 6.39 -20.95
CA HIS A 238 16.19 5.72 -20.91
C HIS A 238 16.30 4.25 -21.36
N PHE A 239 16.99 3.95 -22.46
CA PHE A 239 17.17 2.55 -22.88
C PHE A 239 17.92 1.71 -21.84
N LEU A 240 18.97 2.26 -21.21
CA LEU A 240 19.68 1.58 -20.13
C LEU A 240 18.78 1.37 -18.90
N SER A 241 17.96 2.37 -18.56
CA SER A 241 16.94 2.28 -17.51
C SER A 241 15.95 1.16 -17.80
N TYR A 242 15.38 1.12 -19.01
CA TYR A 242 14.45 0.07 -19.42
C TYR A 242 15.05 -1.32 -19.27
N LEU A 243 16.31 -1.51 -19.67
CA LEU A 243 16.98 -2.80 -19.54
C LEU A 243 17.19 -3.20 -18.07
N ARG A 244 17.61 -2.27 -17.20
CA ARG A 244 17.76 -2.54 -15.76
C ARG A 244 16.42 -2.86 -15.10
N TYR A 245 15.37 -2.12 -15.42
CA TYR A 245 14.03 -2.38 -14.91
C TYR A 245 13.44 -3.67 -15.48
N LEU A 246 13.79 -4.10 -16.70
CA LEU A 246 13.42 -5.40 -17.23
C LEU A 246 13.95 -6.53 -16.33
N TYR A 247 15.26 -6.54 -16.03
CA TYR A 247 15.86 -7.56 -15.16
C TYR A 247 15.32 -7.50 -13.72
N PHE A 248 15.13 -6.29 -13.17
CA PHE A 248 14.50 -6.14 -11.87
C PHE A 248 13.09 -6.71 -11.85
N ASN A 249 12.29 -6.41 -12.87
CA ASN A 249 10.92 -6.89 -12.96
C ASN A 249 10.83 -8.41 -13.15
N ILE A 250 11.77 -9.03 -13.87
CA ILE A 250 11.86 -10.50 -13.93
C ILE A 250 12.02 -11.08 -12.52
N GLY A 251 12.99 -10.58 -11.74
CA GLY A 251 13.19 -11.05 -10.36
C GLY A 251 12.01 -10.74 -9.44
N ARG A 252 11.43 -9.54 -9.55
CA ARG A 252 10.24 -9.13 -8.78
C ARG A 252 9.04 -10.02 -9.07
N VAL A 253 8.72 -10.24 -10.35
CA VAL A 253 7.57 -11.06 -10.75
C VAL A 253 7.82 -12.52 -10.37
N ALA A 254 9.03 -13.04 -10.59
CA ALA A 254 9.38 -14.41 -10.16
C ALA A 254 9.20 -14.60 -8.65
N TYR A 255 9.65 -13.63 -7.83
CA TYR A 255 9.42 -13.65 -6.39
C TYR A 255 7.92 -13.65 -6.05
N LEU A 256 7.13 -12.80 -6.68
CA LEU A 256 5.67 -12.75 -6.45
C LEU A 256 4.98 -14.07 -6.83
N GLN A 257 5.42 -14.74 -7.90
CA GLN A 257 4.88 -16.05 -8.28
C GLN A 257 5.32 -17.15 -7.31
N ALA A 258 6.58 -17.12 -6.84
CA ALA A 258 7.05 -18.02 -5.79
C ALA A 258 6.28 -17.81 -4.47
N ASN A 259 5.90 -16.56 -4.15
CA ASN A 259 5.13 -16.24 -2.95
C ASN A 259 3.79 -16.97 -2.90
N VAL A 260 3.12 -17.15 -4.04
CA VAL A 260 1.85 -17.91 -4.13
C VAL A 260 2.03 -19.37 -3.67
N LEU A 261 3.22 -19.93 -3.84
CA LEU A 261 3.54 -21.32 -3.46
C LEU A 261 4.16 -21.45 -2.06
N SER A 262 4.51 -20.35 -1.41
CA SER A 262 5.25 -20.36 -0.14
C SER A 262 4.55 -21.18 0.95
N ALA A 263 3.25 -20.94 1.17
CA ALA A 263 2.46 -21.69 2.14
C ALA A 263 2.41 -23.20 1.82
N TYR A 264 2.29 -23.56 0.53
CA TYR A 264 2.30 -24.96 0.10
C TYR A 264 3.63 -25.64 0.36
N ILE A 265 4.75 -24.93 0.19
CA ILE A 265 6.09 -25.45 0.49
C ILE A 265 6.20 -25.74 1.99
N PHE A 266 5.75 -24.82 2.84
CA PHE A 266 5.76 -25.04 4.30
C PHE A 266 4.82 -26.18 4.73
N LEU A 267 3.68 -26.35 4.07
CA LEU A 267 2.73 -27.43 4.34
C LEU A 267 3.07 -28.76 3.67
N ALA A 268 4.10 -28.84 2.84
CA ALA A 268 4.37 -30.02 2.02
C ALA A 268 4.43 -31.34 2.83
N PRO A 269 5.10 -31.43 4.00
CA PRO A 269 5.12 -32.67 4.78
C PRO A 269 3.72 -33.10 5.23
N ALA A 270 2.89 -32.16 5.69
CA ALA A 270 1.55 -32.43 6.15
C ALA A 270 0.59 -32.86 5.03
N ILE A 271 0.71 -32.23 3.86
CA ILE A 271 -0.07 -32.59 2.67
C ILE A 271 0.30 -34.01 2.23
N VAL A 272 1.59 -34.33 2.14
CA VAL A 272 2.06 -35.66 1.73
C VAL A 272 1.69 -36.73 2.75
N ALA A 273 1.70 -36.41 4.05
CA ALA A 273 1.27 -37.31 5.10
C ALA A 273 -0.25 -37.52 5.16
N GLY A 274 -1.03 -36.69 4.47
CA GLY A 274 -2.50 -36.78 4.45
C GLY A 274 -3.17 -36.43 5.78
N VAL A 275 -2.51 -35.65 6.64
CA VAL A 275 -2.99 -35.32 8.00
C VAL A 275 -3.81 -34.02 8.05
N VAL A 276 -4.05 -33.39 6.90
CA VAL A 276 -4.75 -32.10 6.78
C VAL A 276 -5.86 -32.22 5.74
N THR A 277 -7.05 -31.71 6.04
CA THR A 277 -8.15 -31.66 5.08
C THR A 277 -7.93 -30.54 4.06
N LEU A 278 -8.65 -30.60 2.93
CA LEU A 278 -8.61 -29.56 1.91
C LEU A 278 -9.05 -28.22 2.49
N GLY A 279 -10.06 -28.21 3.36
CA GLY A 279 -10.54 -27.02 4.06
C GLY A 279 -9.49 -26.39 4.96
N VAL A 280 -8.89 -27.16 5.86
CA VAL A 280 -7.84 -26.67 6.76
C VAL A 280 -6.64 -26.16 5.96
N MET A 281 -6.24 -26.85 4.89
CA MET A 281 -5.16 -26.39 4.01
C MET A 281 -5.47 -25.01 3.41
N GLN A 282 -6.70 -24.79 2.95
CA GLN A 282 -7.12 -23.52 2.35
C GLN A 282 -7.19 -22.38 3.37
N GLN A 283 -7.67 -22.67 4.58
CA GLN A 283 -7.64 -21.73 5.71
C GLN A 283 -6.20 -21.32 6.03
N ILE A 284 -5.28 -22.29 6.10
CA ILE A 284 -3.87 -22.01 6.37
C ILE A 284 -3.26 -21.14 5.28
N ILE A 285 -3.43 -21.49 4.00
CA ILE A 285 -2.83 -20.74 2.89
C ILE A 285 -3.31 -19.29 2.89
N ARG A 286 -4.61 -19.07 3.11
CA ARG A 286 -5.20 -17.74 3.20
C ARG A 286 -4.67 -16.98 4.41
N ALA A 287 -4.70 -17.58 5.60
CA ALA A 287 -4.19 -16.96 6.82
C ALA A 287 -2.70 -16.62 6.72
N PHE A 288 -1.89 -17.53 6.18
CA PHE A 288 -0.47 -17.32 5.91
C PHE A 288 -0.24 -16.11 5.01
N GLY A 289 -0.98 -16.01 3.89
CA GLY A 289 -0.89 -14.87 2.97
C GLY A 289 -1.31 -13.54 3.61
N ARG A 290 -2.32 -13.55 4.49
CA ARG A 290 -2.75 -12.36 5.24
C ARG A 290 -1.67 -11.90 6.23
N VAL A 291 -1.03 -12.83 6.94
CA VAL A 291 0.08 -12.54 7.88
C VAL A 291 1.30 -12.03 7.12
N GLU A 292 1.75 -12.75 6.09
CA GLU A 292 2.89 -12.39 5.24
C GLU A 292 2.74 -10.99 4.63
N GLY A 293 1.60 -10.73 3.99
CA GLY A 293 1.32 -9.45 3.35
C GLY A 293 1.29 -8.28 4.33
N SER A 294 0.75 -8.50 5.54
CA SER A 294 0.69 -7.48 6.60
C SER A 294 2.08 -7.17 7.17
N MET A 295 2.93 -8.20 7.32
CA MET A 295 4.33 -8.01 7.74
C MET A 295 5.15 -7.20 6.71
N GLN A 296 4.84 -7.32 5.42
CA GLN A 296 5.49 -6.53 4.37
C GLN A 296 4.97 -5.09 4.24
N TYR A 297 3.97 -4.70 5.02
CA TYR A 297 3.30 -3.41 4.87
C TYR A 297 4.29 -2.24 4.78
N LEU A 298 5.19 -2.11 5.76
CA LEU A 298 6.13 -0.96 5.85
C LEU A 298 7.01 -0.82 4.61
N LEU A 299 7.38 -1.95 4.02
CA LEU A 299 8.28 -2.02 2.88
C LEU A 299 7.54 -1.65 1.60
N ARG A 300 6.30 -2.13 1.44
CA ARG A 300 5.42 -1.74 0.33
C ARG A 300 4.99 -0.27 0.42
N ALA A 301 4.77 0.23 1.63
CA ALA A 301 4.38 1.61 1.90
C ALA A 301 5.54 2.62 1.81
N TRP A 302 6.79 2.16 1.76
CA TRP A 302 7.98 3.02 1.83
C TRP A 302 8.01 4.18 0.82
N PRO A 303 7.76 3.98 -0.50
CA PRO A 303 7.73 5.08 -1.46
C PRO A 303 6.68 6.14 -1.10
N THR A 304 5.50 5.69 -0.67
CA THR A 304 4.39 6.54 -0.26
C THR A 304 4.70 7.31 1.03
N ILE A 305 5.42 6.71 1.98
CA ILE A 305 5.92 7.37 3.19
C ILE A 305 6.89 8.50 2.82
N ILE A 306 7.81 8.26 1.88
CA ILE A 306 8.76 9.29 1.41
C ILE A 306 8.01 10.44 0.72
N GLU A 307 6.99 10.14 -0.07
CA GLU A 307 6.12 11.15 -0.66
C GLU A 307 5.40 11.98 0.42
N LEU A 308 4.85 11.33 1.46
CA LEU A 308 4.23 12.01 2.59
C LEU A 308 5.21 12.96 3.28
N LEU A 309 6.42 12.49 3.59
CA LEU A 309 7.46 13.29 4.25
C LEU A 309 7.84 14.51 3.40
N SER A 310 7.93 14.35 2.09
CA SER A 310 8.22 15.43 1.15
C SER A 310 7.10 16.48 1.12
N VAL A 311 5.84 16.05 1.02
CA VAL A 311 4.68 16.96 1.06
C VAL A 311 4.56 17.65 2.42
N TYR A 312 4.74 16.90 3.51
CA TYR A 312 4.70 17.40 4.88
C TYR A 312 5.74 18.50 5.09
N LYS A 313 6.99 18.27 4.68
CA LYS A 313 8.07 19.25 4.79
C LYS A 313 7.73 20.54 4.06
N ARG A 314 7.27 20.45 2.80
CA ARG A 314 6.90 21.61 1.98
C ARG A 314 5.74 22.41 2.57
N LEU A 315 4.71 21.74 3.06
CA LEU A 315 3.59 22.40 3.73
C LEU A 315 4.00 23.01 5.06
N ARG A 316 4.87 22.34 5.83
CA ARG A 316 5.35 22.86 7.12
C ARG A 316 6.21 24.10 6.94
N GLU A 317 7.13 24.09 5.99
CA GLU A 317 7.95 25.26 5.62
C GLU A 317 7.07 26.43 5.18
N PHE A 318 6.06 26.17 4.33
CA PHE A 318 5.09 27.18 3.91
C PHE A 318 4.31 27.77 5.10
N GLU A 319 3.83 26.94 6.03
CA GLU A 319 3.13 27.39 7.24
C GLU A 319 4.02 28.23 8.16
N LEU A 320 5.30 27.88 8.29
CA LEU A 320 6.27 28.63 9.09
C LEU A 320 6.54 30.01 8.47
N GLN A 321 6.80 30.08 7.17
CA GLN A 321 7.02 31.37 6.48
C GLN A 321 5.82 32.32 6.59
N ILE A 322 4.59 31.78 6.55
CA ILE A 322 3.38 32.58 6.79
C ILE A 322 3.34 33.11 8.23
N SER A 323 3.75 32.31 9.21
CA SER A 323 3.79 32.68 10.63
C SER A 323 4.87 33.72 10.94
N ASP A 324 6.06 33.59 10.35
CA ASP A 324 7.15 34.54 10.54
C ASP A 324 6.79 35.91 9.95
N ALA A 325 6.16 35.93 8.77
CA ALA A 325 5.55 37.14 8.20
C ALA A 325 4.41 37.73 9.04
N TYR A 326 3.87 36.99 10.02
CA TYR A 326 2.93 37.49 11.01
C TYR A 326 3.63 38.11 12.22
N ALA A 327 4.77 37.54 12.65
CA ALA A 327 5.54 38.01 13.80
C ALA A 327 6.33 39.29 13.53
N GLU A 328 6.85 39.48 12.31
CA GLU A 328 7.60 40.69 11.93
C GLU A 328 6.75 41.98 11.88
N ILE A 329 5.43 41.87 11.76
CA ILE A 329 4.50 43.02 11.71
C ILE A 329 3.94 43.37 13.10
N ALA A 330 4.04 42.43 14.06
CA ALA A 330 3.62 42.63 15.44
C ALA A 330 4.73 43.24 16.32
N LYS A 331 5.96 43.33 15.79
CA LYS A 331 7.06 44.18 16.28
C LYS A 331 7.03 45.50 15.54
#